data_AF-A0A945ASL3-F1
#
_entry.id   AF-A0A945ASL3-F1
#
_cell.length_a   1.000
_cell.length_b   1.000
_cell.length_c   1.000
_cell.angle_alpha   90.00
_cell.angle_beta   90.00
_cell.angle_gamma   90.00
#
_symmetry.space_group_name_H-M   'P 1'
#
loop_
_entity.id
_entity.type
_entity.pdbx_description
1 polymer ?
#
loop_
_entity_poly.entity_id
_entity_poly.type
_entity_poly.pdbx_seq_one_letter_code
_entity_poly.pdbx_strand_id
1 'polypeptide(L)'
;PAAQGSTDWDRLACGELIYTGMERTPLPTLVDTLPYQGTMRPLAREWFATTQDVWLLLGCLEEDSMSDNTADRKPVTRDAARVRIARTMLLEPNAFTLADAIEAAEAIATSQMILIKDAMEPIRQHQQKEGCLVLSGQGETIARKVLSHMNWEPRTISLKHAYGDKISRVAPAHAVALIARQIL
;
A
#
# COMPACT_ATOMS: atom_id res chain seq x y z
N PRO A 1 2.06 -6.13 -23.01
CA PRO A 1 3.43 -5.65 -22.75
C PRO A 1 4.37 -6.83 -22.48
N ALA A 2 5.56 -6.84 -23.09
CA ALA A 2 6.63 -7.75 -22.68
C ALA A 2 7.36 -7.11 -21.49
N ALA A 3 7.69 -7.91 -20.47
CA ALA A 3 8.49 -7.44 -19.35
C ALA A 3 9.89 -7.04 -19.83
N GLN A 4 10.41 -5.91 -19.33
CA GLN A 4 11.77 -5.44 -19.62
C GLN A 4 12.79 -6.05 -18.66
N GLY A 5 12.43 -6.19 -17.38
CA GLY A 5 13.30 -6.74 -16.34
C GLY A 5 13.11 -8.25 -16.15
N SER A 6 14.22 -8.99 -16.13
CA SER A 6 14.21 -10.44 -15.83
C SER A 6 14.60 -10.77 -14.39
N THR A 7 15.17 -9.80 -13.67
CA THR A 7 15.57 -9.89 -12.26
C THR A 7 14.92 -8.77 -11.44
N ASP A 8 14.98 -8.86 -10.11
CA ASP A 8 14.44 -7.82 -9.24
C ASP A 8 15.20 -6.49 -9.35
N TRP A 9 16.53 -6.50 -9.56
CA TRP A 9 17.28 -5.26 -9.76
C TRP A 9 16.91 -4.61 -11.10
N ASP A 10 16.68 -5.40 -12.16
CA ASP A 10 16.32 -4.87 -13.48
C ASP A 10 14.93 -4.27 -13.42
N ARG A 11 13.98 -5.01 -12.81
CA ARG A 11 12.60 -4.55 -12.63
C ARG A 11 12.53 -3.30 -11.78
N LEU A 12 13.35 -3.19 -10.74
CA LEU A 12 13.43 -1.98 -9.93
C LEU A 12 14.03 -0.81 -10.74
N ALA A 13 15.08 -1.07 -11.54
CA ALA A 13 15.73 -0.05 -12.37
C ALA A 13 14.84 0.46 -13.52
N CYS A 14 14.01 -0.40 -14.12
CA CYS A 14 13.11 -0.03 -15.22
C CYS A 14 11.68 0.35 -14.77
N GLY A 15 11.39 0.32 -13.46
CA GLY A 15 10.10 0.73 -12.90
C GLY A 15 8.99 -0.32 -12.93
N GLU A 16 9.29 -1.59 -13.26
CA GLU A 16 8.37 -2.73 -13.21
C GLU A 16 8.22 -3.34 -11.79
N LEU A 17 9.04 -2.88 -10.84
CA LEU A 17 8.95 -3.20 -9.41
C LEU A 17 9.02 -1.90 -8.60
N ILE A 18 8.02 -1.68 -7.76
CA ILE A 18 7.98 -0.56 -6.81
C ILE A 18 8.03 -1.16 -5.42
N TYR A 19 9.01 -0.76 -4.61
CA TYR A 19 9.24 -1.36 -3.29
C TYR A 19 8.35 -0.73 -2.21
N THR A 20 7.04 -0.93 -2.35
CA THR A 20 6.03 -0.47 -1.40
C THR A 20 4.88 -1.47 -1.31
N GLY A 21 4.12 -1.47 -0.22
CA GLY A 21 2.99 -2.39 -0.05
C GLY A 21 2.02 -1.99 1.04
N MET A 22 0.98 -2.82 1.22
CA MET A 22 -0.10 -2.58 2.19
C MET A 22 0.37 -2.58 3.64
N GLU A 23 1.35 -3.41 4.00
CA GLU A 23 1.62 -3.66 5.42
C GLU A 23 3.03 -3.29 5.88
N ARG A 24 4.06 -3.53 5.07
CA ARG A 24 5.43 -3.64 5.58
C ARG A 24 6.32 -2.43 5.31
N THR A 25 5.85 -1.42 4.59
CA THR A 25 6.69 -0.29 4.21
C THR A 25 6.89 0.65 5.41
N PRO A 26 8.12 0.88 5.89
CA PRO A 26 8.38 1.79 7.00
C PRO A 26 7.98 3.23 6.64
N LEU A 27 7.32 3.94 7.55
CA LEU A 27 6.82 5.29 7.24
C LEU A 27 7.91 6.30 6.85
N PRO A 28 9.11 6.32 7.49
CA PRO A 28 10.14 7.28 7.14
C PRO A 28 10.74 7.11 5.73
N THR A 29 10.40 6.04 5.00
CA THR A 29 10.78 5.86 3.58
C THR A 29 9.79 6.49 2.62
N LEU A 30 8.63 6.96 3.10
CA LEU A 30 7.57 7.55 2.28
C LEU A 30 7.42 9.05 2.50
N VAL A 31 7.69 9.54 3.71
CA VAL A 31 7.50 10.94 4.08
C VAL A 31 8.57 11.40 5.06
N ASP A 32 8.94 12.67 4.97
CA ASP A 32 9.90 13.30 5.88
C ASP A 32 9.21 14.08 7.02
N THR A 33 7.99 14.57 6.77
CA THR A 33 7.19 15.33 7.72
C THR A 33 5.71 14.93 7.64
N LEU A 34 4.97 15.14 8.74
CA LEU A 34 3.53 14.90 8.84
C LEU A 34 2.79 16.06 9.48
N PRO A 35 1.51 16.28 9.12
CA PRO A 35 0.69 17.29 9.77
C PRO A 35 0.39 16.88 11.22
N TYR A 36 0.45 17.87 12.11
CA TYR A 36 0.00 17.77 13.49
C TYR A 36 -0.41 19.16 13.99
N GLN A 37 -1.69 19.32 14.31
CA GLN A 37 -2.27 20.54 14.91
C GLN A 37 -1.88 21.83 14.16
N GLY A 38 -1.99 21.81 12.83
CA GLY A 38 -1.70 22.96 11.97
C GLY A 38 -0.21 23.22 11.70
N THR A 39 0.68 22.34 12.15
CA THR A 39 2.13 22.42 11.87
C THR A 39 2.63 21.15 11.18
N MET A 40 3.73 21.25 10.44
CA MET A 40 4.41 20.08 9.89
C MET A 40 5.51 19.63 10.86
N ARG A 41 5.46 18.37 11.28
CA ARG A 41 6.44 17.78 12.20
C ARG A 41 7.35 16.79 11.49
N PRO A 42 8.67 16.83 11.73
CA PRO A 42 9.59 15.84 11.17
C PRO A 42 9.40 14.47 11.80
N LEU A 43 9.72 13.42 11.03
CA LEU A 43 9.71 12.05 11.49
C LEU A 43 11.07 11.65 12.03
N ALA A 44 11.08 10.87 13.11
CA ALA A 44 12.20 10.04 13.46
C ALA A 44 12.46 9.02 12.34
N ARG A 45 13.73 8.75 12.02
CA ARG A 45 14.15 7.78 10.99
C ARG A 45 14.26 6.35 11.53
N GLU A 46 13.33 6.01 12.42
CA GLU A 46 13.27 4.72 13.12
C GLU A 46 12.04 3.92 12.67
N TRP A 47 12.11 2.60 12.79
CA TRP A 47 11.01 1.71 12.41
C TRP A 47 9.94 1.63 13.50
N PHE A 48 9.23 2.74 13.75
CA PHE A 48 8.13 2.78 14.73
C PHE A 48 6.79 2.32 14.17
N ALA A 49 6.55 2.55 12.87
CA ALA A 49 5.29 2.31 12.21
C ALA A 49 5.51 1.92 10.74
N THR A 50 4.49 1.33 10.15
CA THR A 50 4.48 0.85 8.76
C THR A 50 3.19 1.24 8.04
N THR A 51 3.11 0.96 6.74
CA THR A 51 1.88 1.15 5.97
C THR A 51 0.69 0.33 6.50
N GLN A 52 0.91 -0.75 7.26
CA GLN A 52 -0.19 -1.44 7.96
C GLN A 52 -0.95 -0.48 8.87
N ASP A 53 -0.25 0.37 9.61
CA ASP A 53 -0.84 1.35 10.54
C ASP A 53 -1.69 2.38 9.80
N VAL A 54 -1.21 2.83 8.64
CA VAL A 54 -1.90 3.78 7.76
C VAL A 54 -3.20 3.18 7.27
N TRP A 55 -3.14 1.99 6.66
CA TRP A 55 -4.32 1.39 6.06
C TRP A 55 -5.32 0.85 7.10
N LEU A 56 -4.89 0.52 8.32
CA LEU A 56 -5.79 0.31 9.47
C LEU A 56 -6.54 1.58 9.86
N LEU A 57 -5.82 2.69 10.03
CA LEU A 57 -6.43 3.97 10.42
C LEU A 57 -7.45 4.48 9.39
N LEU A 58 -7.20 4.23 8.10
CA LEU A 58 -8.09 4.55 6.99
C LEU A 58 -9.18 3.49 6.74
N GLY A 59 -9.29 2.45 7.58
CA GLY A 59 -10.32 1.42 7.47
C GLY A 59 -10.21 0.52 6.23
N CYS A 60 -9.04 0.47 5.60
CA CYS A 60 -8.74 -0.38 4.45
C CYS A 60 -8.18 -1.77 4.85
N LEU A 61 -7.82 -1.93 6.12
CA LEU A 61 -7.43 -3.19 6.75
C LEU A 61 -8.35 -3.45 7.96
N GLU A 62 -8.65 -4.72 8.21
CA GLU A 62 -9.41 -5.15 9.38
C GLU A 62 -8.51 -5.19 10.62
N GLU A 63 -9.08 -4.84 11.78
CA GLU A 63 -8.37 -4.96 13.05
C GLU A 63 -8.30 -6.42 13.49
N ASP A 64 -7.15 -6.80 14.05
CA ASP A 64 -6.91 -8.12 14.64
C ASP A 64 -6.18 -7.95 15.97
N SER A 65 -6.92 -8.09 17.07
CA SER A 65 -6.38 -7.94 18.42
C SER A 65 -5.45 -9.08 18.84
N MET A 66 -5.45 -10.20 18.12
CA MET A 66 -4.64 -11.39 18.40
C MET A 66 -3.33 -11.41 17.62
N SER A 67 -3.25 -10.65 16.53
CA SER A 67 -2.03 -10.48 15.75
C SER A 67 -1.10 -9.45 16.38
N ASP A 68 0.18 -9.79 16.51
CA ASP A 68 1.25 -8.91 16.99
C ASP A 68 2.27 -8.57 15.88
N ASN A 69 1.88 -8.78 14.61
CA ASN A 69 2.73 -8.54 13.44
C ASN A 69 2.86 -7.05 13.11
N THR A 70 3.32 -6.28 14.09
CA THR A 70 3.53 -4.83 14.06
C THR A 70 4.95 -4.50 14.50
N ALA A 71 5.41 -3.29 14.20
CA ALA A 71 6.78 -2.85 14.51
C ALA A 71 7.11 -2.94 16.02
N ASP A 72 6.14 -2.70 16.90
CA ASP A 72 6.31 -2.73 18.36
C ASP A 72 5.74 -3.98 19.04
N ARG A 73 5.35 -5.00 18.25
CA ARG A 73 4.74 -6.24 18.73
C ARG A 73 3.47 -6.02 19.57
N LYS A 74 2.74 -4.94 19.31
CA LYS A 74 1.42 -4.66 19.88
C LYS A 74 0.31 -5.07 18.90
N PRO A 75 -0.94 -5.20 19.36
CA PRO A 75 -2.04 -5.63 18.52
C PRO A 75 -2.23 -4.81 17.23
N VAL A 76 -2.74 -5.45 16.19
CA VAL A 76 -3.12 -4.84 14.91
C VAL A 76 -4.47 -4.13 15.08
N THR A 77 -4.48 -3.02 15.82
CA THR A 77 -5.68 -2.21 16.09
C THR A 77 -5.46 -0.76 15.70
N ARG A 78 -6.55 -0.02 15.46
CA ARG A 78 -6.47 1.41 15.10
C ARG A 78 -5.86 2.25 16.22
N ASP A 79 -6.16 1.91 17.47
CA ASP A 79 -5.57 2.62 18.62
C ASP A 79 -4.06 2.36 18.76
N ALA A 80 -3.62 1.10 18.60
CA ALA A 80 -2.20 0.78 18.62
C ALA A 80 -1.44 1.41 17.43
N ALA A 81 -2.06 1.45 16.25
CA ALA A 81 -1.52 2.13 15.07
C ALA A 81 -1.33 3.64 15.32
N ARG A 82 -2.32 4.30 15.92
CA ARG A 82 -2.22 5.71 16.36
C ARG A 82 -1.01 5.92 17.27
N VAL A 83 -0.80 5.06 18.26
CA VAL A 83 0.36 5.14 19.18
C VAL A 83 1.68 5.01 18.43
N ARG A 84 1.79 4.05 17.49
CA ARG A 84 3.00 3.87 16.65
C ARG A 84 3.29 5.08 15.77
N ILE A 85 2.26 5.69 15.15
CA ILE A 85 2.43 6.92 14.36
C ILE A 85 2.84 8.10 15.25
N ALA A 86 2.26 8.26 16.44
CA ALA A 86 2.67 9.29 17.40
C ALA A 86 4.17 9.21 17.72
N ARG A 87 4.67 7.99 18.00
CA ARG A 87 6.09 7.74 18.26
C ARG A 87 6.98 8.06 17.08
N THR A 88 6.49 7.88 15.85
CA THR A 88 7.22 8.26 14.64
C THR A 88 7.51 9.77 14.60
N MET A 89 6.65 10.60 15.19
CA MET A 89 6.88 12.05 15.35
C MET A 89 7.43 12.45 16.74
N LEU A 90 7.85 11.47 17.55
CA LEU A 90 8.27 11.64 18.95
C LEU A 90 7.23 12.41 19.80
N LEU A 91 5.95 12.17 19.53
CA LEU A 91 4.84 12.74 20.28
C LEU A 91 4.47 11.84 21.46
N GLU A 92 3.98 12.48 22.54
CA GLU A 92 3.29 11.78 23.61
C GLU A 92 1.97 11.20 23.07
N PRO A 93 1.74 9.86 23.15
CA PRO A 93 0.56 9.25 22.56
C PRO A 93 -0.77 9.79 23.10
N ASN A 94 -0.81 10.26 24.35
CA ASN A 94 -2.02 10.84 24.92
C ASN A 94 -2.38 12.22 24.33
N ALA A 95 -1.42 12.91 23.71
CA ALA A 95 -1.62 14.18 23.03
C ALA A 95 -1.89 14.04 21.51
N PHE A 96 -1.92 12.80 21.00
CA PHE A 96 -2.14 12.48 19.59
C PHE A 96 -3.49 11.78 19.43
N THR A 97 -4.50 12.53 19.00
CA THR A 97 -5.88 12.03 18.91
C THR A 97 -6.07 11.10 17.70
N LEU A 98 -7.21 10.40 17.65
CA LEU A 98 -7.56 9.61 16.47
C LEU A 98 -7.71 10.48 15.21
N ALA A 99 -8.20 11.72 15.35
CA ALA A 99 -8.33 12.64 14.23
C ALA A 99 -6.95 13.05 13.68
N ASP A 100 -6.00 13.39 14.57
CA ASP A 100 -4.61 13.68 14.17
C ASP A 100 -3.98 12.47 13.45
N ALA A 101 -4.27 11.26 13.92
CA ALA A 101 -3.77 10.03 13.31
C ALA A 101 -4.34 9.75 11.93
N ILE A 102 -5.63 10.04 11.72
CA ILE A 102 -6.27 9.91 10.41
C ILE A 102 -5.67 10.94 9.44
N GLU A 103 -5.52 12.20 9.85
CA GLU A 103 -4.90 13.25 9.01
C GLU A 103 -3.46 12.87 8.61
N ALA A 104 -2.66 12.38 9.56
CA ALA A 104 -1.33 11.86 9.29
C ALA A 104 -1.36 10.66 8.33
N ALA A 105 -2.27 9.70 8.54
CA ALA A 105 -2.43 8.54 7.69
C ALA A 105 -2.83 8.91 6.25
N GLU A 106 -3.71 9.90 6.07
CA GLU A 106 -4.09 10.43 4.74
C GLU A 106 -2.88 11.03 4.01
N ALA A 107 -2.05 11.82 4.71
CA ALA A 107 -0.82 12.38 4.14
C ALA A 107 0.16 11.28 3.69
N ILE A 108 0.34 10.24 4.50
CA ILE A 108 1.21 9.10 4.15
C ILE A 108 0.66 8.32 2.97
N ALA A 109 -0.63 7.97 3.01
CA ALA A 109 -1.29 7.24 1.94
C ALA A 109 -1.19 8.01 0.63
N THR A 110 -1.34 9.34 0.68
CA THR A 110 -1.13 10.22 -0.48
C THR A 110 0.28 10.10 -1.03
N SER A 111 1.31 10.16 -0.19
CA SER A 111 2.70 9.96 -0.63
C SER A 111 2.93 8.59 -1.26
N GLN A 112 2.40 7.52 -0.64
CA GLN A 112 2.47 6.17 -1.20
C GLN A 112 1.78 6.07 -2.56
N MET A 113 0.61 6.70 -2.71
CA MET A 113 -0.12 6.72 -3.98
C MET A 113 0.63 7.50 -5.06
N ILE A 114 1.29 8.62 -4.71
CA ILE A 114 2.13 9.38 -5.64
C ILE A 114 3.30 8.53 -6.15
N LEU A 115 4.00 7.84 -5.24
CA LEU A 115 5.09 6.92 -5.61
C LEU A 115 4.63 5.88 -6.64
N ILE A 116 3.44 5.28 -6.45
CA ILE A 116 2.90 4.27 -7.37
C ILE A 116 2.43 4.91 -8.67
N LYS A 117 1.74 6.04 -8.60
CA LYS A 117 1.29 6.81 -9.77
C LYS A 117 2.46 7.13 -10.68
N ASP A 118 3.55 7.65 -10.12
CA ASP A 118 4.68 8.13 -10.92
C ASP A 118 5.41 6.97 -11.63
N ALA A 119 5.44 5.78 -11.01
CA ALA A 119 5.91 4.57 -11.66
C ALA A 119 4.94 4.02 -12.72
N MET A 120 3.64 4.26 -12.57
CA MET A 120 2.62 3.85 -13.54
C MET A 120 2.53 4.79 -14.75
N GLU A 121 2.94 6.05 -14.63
CA GLU A 121 2.80 7.06 -15.67
C GLU A 121 3.51 6.70 -16.99
N PRO A 122 4.77 6.21 -17.00
CA PRO A 122 5.39 5.72 -18.23
C PRO A 122 4.65 4.53 -18.85
N ILE A 123 4.14 3.61 -18.03
CA ILE A 123 3.39 2.44 -18.49
C ILE A 123 2.10 2.87 -19.18
N ARG A 124 1.40 3.87 -18.61
CA ARG A 124 0.19 4.46 -19.19
C ARG A 124 0.45 5.07 -20.57
N GLN A 125 1.56 5.80 -20.74
CA GLN A 125 1.92 6.43 -22.02
C GLN A 125 2.26 5.42 -23.12
N HIS A 126 2.79 4.25 -22.74
CA HIS A 126 3.17 3.19 -23.68
C HIS A 126 2.07 2.15 -23.90
N GLN A 127 0.95 2.20 -23.16
CA GLN A 127 -0.17 1.29 -23.41
C GLN A 127 -0.87 1.63 -24.73
N GLN A 128 -1.10 0.60 -25.55
CA GLN A 128 -2.03 0.69 -26.67
C GLN A 128 -3.46 0.95 -26.16
N LYS A 129 -4.32 1.55 -27.00
CA LYS A 129 -5.70 1.96 -26.66
C LYS A 129 -6.59 0.87 -26.03
N GLU A 130 -6.19 -0.39 -26.07
CA GLU A 130 -6.94 -1.56 -25.56
C GLU A 130 -6.28 -2.25 -24.35
N GLY A 131 -5.33 -1.59 -23.68
CA GLY A 131 -4.65 -2.15 -22.51
C GLY A 131 -5.61 -2.55 -21.38
N CYS A 132 -5.34 -3.71 -20.77
CA CYS A 132 -6.09 -4.22 -19.62
C CYS A 132 -5.18 -4.34 -18.40
N LEU A 133 -5.65 -3.87 -17.24
CA LEU A 133 -5.00 -4.08 -15.96
C LEU A 133 -5.61 -5.27 -15.23
N VAL A 134 -4.77 -6.18 -14.77
CA VAL A 134 -5.17 -7.28 -13.89
C VAL A 134 -4.74 -6.94 -12.47
N LEU A 135 -5.70 -6.83 -11.55
CA LEU A 135 -5.46 -6.51 -10.15
C LEU A 135 -5.57 -7.76 -9.29
N SER A 136 -4.60 -7.93 -8.41
CA SER A 136 -4.48 -9.08 -7.52
C SER A 136 -3.79 -8.68 -6.20
N GLY A 137 -3.99 -9.48 -5.16
CA GLY A 137 -3.44 -9.25 -3.84
C GLY A 137 -4.28 -8.32 -2.97
N GLN A 138 -3.80 -8.08 -1.76
CA GLN A 138 -4.47 -7.26 -0.75
C GLN A 138 -4.47 -5.75 -1.10
N GLY A 139 -3.53 -5.32 -1.94
CA GLY A 139 -3.34 -3.92 -2.32
C GLY A 139 -4.26 -3.39 -3.40
N GLU A 140 -5.30 -4.12 -3.81
CA GLU A 140 -6.22 -3.69 -4.88
C GLU A 140 -6.84 -2.31 -4.57
N THR A 141 -7.15 -2.02 -3.30
CA THR A 141 -7.69 -0.72 -2.88
C THR A 141 -6.71 0.43 -3.18
N ILE A 142 -5.40 0.24 -2.99
CA ILE A 142 -4.39 1.23 -3.35
C ILE A 142 -4.40 1.46 -4.86
N ALA A 143 -4.35 0.38 -5.64
CA ALA A 143 -4.34 0.47 -7.10
C ALA A 143 -5.56 1.26 -7.62
N ARG A 144 -6.76 0.99 -7.09
CA ARG A 144 -7.98 1.73 -7.45
C ARG A 144 -7.92 3.21 -7.08
N LYS A 145 -7.42 3.54 -5.89
CA LYS A 145 -7.25 4.94 -5.47
C LYS A 145 -6.23 5.68 -6.35
N VAL A 146 -5.15 5.01 -6.75
CA VAL A 146 -4.14 5.54 -7.68
C VAL A 146 -4.76 5.81 -9.06
N LEU A 147 -5.48 4.84 -9.63
CA LEU A 147 -6.16 5.00 -10.93
C LEU A 147 -7.14 6.18 -10.91
N SER A 148 -7.92 6.30 -9.84
CA SER A 148 -8.84 7.43 -9.64
C SER A 148 -8.09 8.77 -9.55
N HIS A 149 -6.97 8.84 -8.83
CA HIS A 149 -6.13 10.06 -8.77
C HIS A 149 -5.47 10.41 -10.11
N MET A 150 -5.22 9.41 -10.96
CA MET A 150 -4.69 9.62 -12.31
C MET A 150 -5.78 10.03 -13.31
N ASN A 151 -7.04 10.06 -12.91
CA ASN A 151 -8.21 10.17 -13.80
C ASN A 151 -8.11 9.17 -14.97
N TRP A 152 -7.64 7.95 -14.68
CA TRP A 152 -7.38 6.92 -15.68
C TRP A 152 -8.24 5.69 -15.41
N GLU A 153 -9.15 5.39 -16.34
CA GLU A 153 -10.12 4.29 -16.23
C GLU A 153 -9.85 3.21 -17.29
N PRO A 154 -8.75 2.44 -17.20
CA PRO A 154 -8.48 1.35 -18.12
C PRO A 154 -9.43 0.19 -17.86
N ARG A 155 -9.59 -0.69 -18.87
CA ARG A 155 -10.26 -1.97 -18.66
C ARG A 155 -9.56 -2.73 -17.54
N THR A 156 -10.28 -3.03 -16.47
CA THR A 156 -9.70 -3.65 -15.27
C THR A 156 -10.35 -5.00 -14.98
N ILE A 157 -9.54 -6.03 -14.77
CA ILE A 157 -9.96 -7.35 -14.28
C ILE A 157 -9.47 -7.48 -12.84
N SER A 158 -10.41 -7.53 -11.89
CA SER A 158 -10.11 -7.81 -10.49
C SER A 158 -10.20 -9.31 -10.22
N LEU A 159 -9.09 -9.92 -9.79
CA LEU A 159 -9.10 -11.31 -9.34
C LEU A 159 -9.90 -11.48 -8.05
N LYS A 160 -9.98 -10.44 -7.21
CA LYS A 160 -10.85 -10.43 -6.03
C LYS A 160 -12.33 -10.53 -6.42
N HIS A 161 -12.76 -9.81 -7.45
CA HIS A 161 -14.14 -9.91 -7.94
C HIS A 161 -14.40 -11.25 -8.66
N ALA A 162 -13.47 -11.70 -9.49
CA ALA A 162 -13.64 -12.92 -10.29
C ALA A 162 -13.57 -14.21 -9.47
N TYR A 163 -12.71 -14.26 -8.44
CA TYR A 163 -12.38 -15.50 -7.71
C TYR A 163 -12.47 -15.38 -6.18
N GLY A 164 -12.79 -14.20 -5.65
CA GLY A 164 -12.88 -13.93 -4.22
C GLY A 164 -11.56 -13.48 -3.57
N ASP A 165 -11.65 -12.90 -2.37
CA ASP A 165 -10.51 -12.28 -1.66
C ASP A 165 -9.40 -13.29 -1.36
N LYS A 166 -9.76 -14.49 -0.90
CA LYS A 166 -8.80 -15.55 -0.56
C LYS A 166 -7.95 -15.93 -1.76
N ILE A 167 -8.56 -16.13 -2.94
CA ILE A 167 -7.83 -16.50 -4.16
C ILE A 167 -6.99 -15.32 -4.64
N SER A 168 -7.51 -14.09 -4.61
CA SER A 168 -6.74 -12.90 -5.00
C SER A 168 -5.46 -12.75 -4.17
N ARG A 169 -5.51 -13.05 -2.86
CA ARG A 169 -4.34 -13.02 -1.97
C ARG A 169 -3.26 -14.06 -2.30
N VAL A 170 -3.65 -15.19 -2.90
CA VAL A 170 -2.74 -16.29 -3.26
C VAL A 170 -2.75 -16.59 -4.76
N ALA A 171 -2.99 -15.57 -5.59
CA ALA A 171 -3.17 -15.73 -7.02
C ALA A 171 -2.05 -16.52 -7.72
N PRO A 172 -0.75 -16.39 -7.35
CA PRO A 172 0.31 -17.21 -7.93
C PRO A 172 0.09 -18.71 -7.71
N ALA A 173 -0.27 -19.13 -6.49
CA ALA A 173 -0.51 -20.54 -6.15
C ALA A 173 -1.76 -21.09 -6.89
N HIS A 174 -2.80 -20.26 -7.03
CA HIS A 174 -3.98 -20.64 -7.79
C HIS A 174 -3.68 -20.77 -9.29
N ALA A 175 -2.92 -19.83 -9.87
CA ALA A 175 -2.54 -19.84 -11.27
C ALA A 175 -1.75 -21.10 -11.65
N VAL A 176 -0.74 -21.48 -10.85
CA VAL A 176 0.03 -22.72 -11.11
C VAL A 176 -0.84 -23.98 -10.99
N ALA A 177 -1.83 -23.98 -10.09
CA ALA A 177 -2.77 -25.09 -9.97
C ALA A 177 -3.69 -25.23 -11.20
N LEU A 178 -4.12 -24.11 -11.81
CA LEU A 178 -4.92 -24.11 -13.04
C LEU A 178 -4.10 -24.55 -14.25
N ILE A 179 -2.85 -24.09 -14.37
CA ILE A 179 -1.91 -24.50 -15.43
C ILE A 179 -1.66 -26.01 -15.35
N ALA A 180 -1.38 -26.54 -14.15
CA ALA A 180 -1.17 -27.98 -13.95
C ALA A 180 -2.39 -28.83 -14.33
N ARG A 181 -3.59 -28.25 -14.26
CA ARG A 181 -4.87 -28.89 -14.66
C ARG A 181 -5.23 -28.66 -16.14
N GLN A 182 -4.42 -27.92 -16.90
CA GLN A 182 -4.69 -27.55 -18.30
C GLN A 182 -6.02 -26.81 -18.49
N ILE A 183 -6.39 -25.98 -17.52
CA ILE A 183 -7.59 -25.13 -17.57
C ILE A 183 -7.26 -23.73 -18.14
N LEU A 184 -5.96 -23.38 -18.17
CA LEU A 184 -5.40 -22.16 -18.76
C LEU A 184 -4.48 -22.50 -19.94
#